data_AF-A0A832FGK1-F1
#
_entry.id   AF-A0A832FGK1-F1
#
_cell.length_a   1.000
_cell.length_b   1.000
_cell.length_c   1.000
_cell.angle_alpha   90.00
_cell.angle_beta   90.00
_cell.angle_gamma   90.00
#
_symmetry.space_group_name_H-M   'P 1'
#
loop_
_entity.id
_entity.type
_entity.pdbx_description
1 polymer ?
#
loop_
_entity_poly.entity_id
_entity_poly.type
_entity_poly.pdbx_seq_one_letter_code
_entity_poly.pdbx_strand_id
1 'polypeptide(L)'
;MLKILNLKGSALAKKPLKRPEFNEVVYTSERWKLLKELREKAIRLMEALKNFNIESIVHGSIARGDVTEKSDVDVFIPNQPSSFLVEIALEKAGIPMNRRLIVQATPAYAMKAYIEVDEKTSVSFPLMKMRRVEREFYKFGGETTLEGLKAEMRFPGVDKRLMLIEPTERGHRESTIVGWEEHV
;
A
#
# COMPACT_ATOMS: atom_id res chain seq x y z
N MET A 1 62.45 31.69 -0.60
CA MET A 1 62.17 30.35 -0.05
C MET A 1 61.43 30.53 1.26
N LEU A 2 60.09 30.36 1.28
CA LEU A 2 59.32 30.09 2.50
C LEU A 2 58.01 29.42 2.04
N LYS A 3 57.92 28.09 2.21
CA LYS A 3 56.68 27.32 2.06
C LYS A 3 55.90 27.48 3.36
N ILE A 4 54.68 27.99 3.28
CA ILE A 4 53.69 27.81 4.36
C ILE A 4 52.79 26.67 3.92
N LEU A 5 53.01 25.52 4.53
CA LEU A 5 52.08 24.41 4.60
C LEU A 5 51.10 24.70 5.74
N ASN A 6 49.79 24.57 5.51
CA ASN A 6 48.73 24.20 6.47
C ASN A 6 47.38 24.43 5.79
N LEU A 7 46.32 23.63 5.94
CA LEU A 7 46.06 22.38 6.67
C LEU A 7 44.80 21.78 6.05
N LYS A 8 44.67 20.47 6.21
CA LYS A 8 43.61 19.60 5.68
C LYS A 8 42.21 19.98 6.18
N GLY A 9 41.23 19.74 5.31
CA GLY A 9 39.94 19.11 5.63
C GLY A 9 38.97 19.90 6.49
N SER A 10 38.06 20.65 5.86
CA SER A 10 36.80 21.02 6.50
C SER A 10 35.88 19.80 6.54
N ALA A 11 35.77 19.16 7.71
CA ALA A 11 34.62 18.33 8.00
C ALA A 11 33.39 19.24 8.00
N LEU A 12 32.56 19.15 6.94
CA LEU A 12 31.26 19.81 6.92
C LEU A 12 30.48 19.35 8.14
N ALA A 13 30.17 20.28 9.05
CA ALA A 13 29.25 20.03 10.14
C ALA A 13 27.93 19.55 9.54
N LYS A 14 27.55 18.30 9.81
CA LYS A 14 26.23 17.77 9.43
C LYS A 14 25.19 18.63 10.14
N LYS A 15 24.39 19.37 9.37
CA LYS A 15 23.24 20.10 9.92
C LYS A 15 22.38 19.13 10.73
N PRO A 16 21.89 19.52 11.92
CA PRO A 16 20.97 18.67 12.67
C PRO A 16 19.77 18.38 11.78
N LEU A 17 19.54 17.10 11.48
CA LEU A 17 18.30 16.68 10.83
C LEU A 17 17.18 16.90 11.85
N LYS A 18 16.29 17.87 11.61
CA LYS A 18 15.01 17.91 12.32
C LYS A 18 14.30 16.61 11.97
N ARG A 19 14.26 15.66 12.89
CA ARG A 19 13.42 14.47 12.70
C ARG A 19 11.98 14.88 13.03
N PRO A 20 11.00 14.52 12.20
CA PRO A 20 9.60 14.61 12.60
C PRO A 20 9.42 13.96 13.97
N GLU A 21 8.70 14.63 14.87
CA GLU A 21 8.21 13.97 16.07
C GLU A 21 7.32 12.80 15.63
N PHE A 22 7.50 11.63 16.23
CA PHE A 22 6.69 10.45 15.95
C PHE A 22 5.89 10.07 17.19
N ASN A 23 4.68 9.59 16.96
CA ASN A 23 3.85 8.96 17.98
C ASN A 23 3.94 7.44 17.81
N GLU A 24 4.07 6.70 18.91
CA GLU A 24 4.08 5.24 18.89
C GLU A 24 2.72 4.70 19.31
N VAL A 25 2.13 3.87 18.44
CA VAL A 25 0.82 3.26 18.63
C VAL A 25 1.02 1.77 18.85
N VAL A 26 0.64 1.30 20.03
CA VAL A 26 0.67 -0.13 20.38
C VAL A 26 -0.68 -0.77 20.05
N TYR A 27 -0.65 -1.94 19.40
CA TYR A 27 -1.85 -2.65 19.01
C TYR A 27 -2.34 -3.56 20.12
N THR A 28 -3.65 -3.55 20.34
CA THR A 28 -4.31 -4.54 21.19
C THR A 28 -4.42 -5.89 20.48
N SER A 29 -4.73 -6.95 21.22
CA SER A 29 -5.03 -8.27 20.68
C SER A 29 -6.12 -8.23 19.61
N GLU A 30 -7.15 -7.40 19.82
CA GLU A 30 -8.29 -7.27 18.91
C GLU A 30 -7.85 -6.65 17.59
N ARG A 31 -6.97 -5.65 17.62
CA ARG A 31 -6.45 -5.03 16.39
C ARG A 31 -5.57 -5.99 15.59
N TRP A 32 -4.74 -6.79 16.27
CA TRP A 32 -3.97 -7.84 15.61
C TRP A 32 -4.87 -8.90 14.96
N LYS A 33 -5.91 -9.34 15.68
CA LYS A 33 -6.91 -10.27 15.16
C LYS A 33 -7.62 -9.70 13.93
N LEU A 34 -8.06 -8.44 14.00
CA LEU A 34 -8.69 -7.76 12.86
C LEU A 34 -7.75 -7.68 11.65
N LEU A 35 -6.47 -7.34 11.85
CA LEU A 35 -5.48 -7.32 10.78
C LEU A 35 -5.36 -8.69 10.11
N LYS A 36 -5.31 -9.75 10.91
CA LYS A 36 -5.23 -11.13 10.41
C LYS A 36 -6.46 -11.49 9.59
N GLU A 37 -7.66 -11.24 10.09
CA GLU A 37 -8.93 -11.54 9.39
C GLU A 37 -9.04 -10.79 8.05
N LEU A 38 -8.70 -9.50 8.02
CA LEU A 38 -8.72 -8.70 6.79
C LEU A 38 -7.66 -9.20 5.78
N ARG A 39 -6.48 -9.61 6.26
CA ARG A 39 -5.42 -10.17 5.40
C ARG A 39 -5.78 -11.55 4.87
N GLU A 40 -6.40 -12.41 5.66
CA GLU A 40 -6.90 -13.71 5.19
C GLU A 40 -7.93 -13.54 4.06
N LYS A 41 -8.82 -12.55 4.19
CA LYS A 41 -9.77 -12.20 3.12
C LYS A 41 -9.04 -11.74 1.85
N ALA A 42 -8.05 -10.86 1.98
CA ALA A 42 -7.22 -10.41 0.87
C ALA A 42 -6.47 -11.56 0.18
N ILE A 43 -5.84 -12.44 0.97
CA ILE A 43 -5.09 -13.61 0.48
C ILE A 43 -6.01 -14.49 -0.37
N ARG A 44 -7.24 -14.77 0.07
CA ARG A 44 -8.21 -15.58 -0.70
C ARG A 44 -8.47 -15.01 -2.10
N LEU A 45 -8.64 -13.69 -2.21
CA LEU A 45 -8.84 -13.01 -3.49
C LEU A 45 -7.58 -13.06 -4.36
N MET A 46 -6.42 -12.77 -3.77
CA MET A 46 -5.15 -12.76 -4.47
C MET A 46 -4.75 -14.17 -4.96
N GLU A 47 -5.04 -15.23 -4.21
CA GLU A 47 -4.83 -16.62 -4.63
C GLU A 47 -5.72 -17.01 -5.80
N ALA A 48 -7.00 -16.59 -5.77
CA ALA A 48 -7.91 -16.81 -6.89
C ALA A 48 -7.37 -16.21 -8.18
N LEU A 49 -6.85 -14.98 -8.11
CA LEU A 49 -6.21 -14.29 -9.23
C LEU A 49 -4.90 -14.97 -9.66
N LYS A 50 -4.05 -15.36 -8.71
CA LYS A 50 -2.76 -16.02 -8.96
C LYS A 50 -2.93 -17.34 -9.71
N ASN A 51 -3.99 -18.11 -9.44
CA ASN A 51 -4.30 -19.35 -10.17
C ASN A 51 -4.53 -19.15 -11.67
N PHE A 52 -4.81 -17.91 -12.09
CA PHE A 52 -4.94 -17.48 -13.48
C PHE A 52 -3.74 -16.67 -13.98
N ASN A 53 -2.61 -16.72 -13.26
CA ASN A 53 -1.40 -15.94 -13.51
C ASN A 53 -1.62 -14.42 -13.50
N ILE A 54 -2.61 -13.95 -12.71
CA ILE A 54 -2.88 -12.53 -12.53
C ILE A 54 -2.21 -12.08 -11.23
N GLU A 55 -1.10 -11.36 -11.37
CA GLU A 55 -0.43 -10.75 -10.23
C GLU A 55 -1.25 -9.60 -9.65
N SER A 56 -1.37 -9.57 -8.33
CA SER A 56 -2.11 -8.56 -7.59
C SER A 56 -1.33 -8.09 -6.37
N ILE A 57 -1.72 -6.94 -5.86
CA ILE A 57 -1.20 -6.34 -4.63
C ILE A 57 -2.37 -5.92 -3.74
N VAL A 58 -2.11 -5.76 -2.45
CA VAL A 58 -2.93 -4.89 -1.59
C VAL A 58 -2.15 -3.64 -1.26
N HIS A 59 -2.85 -2.61 -0.81
CA HIS A 59 -2.24 -1.36 -0.41
C HIS A 59 -2.89 -0.79 0.84
N GLY A 60 -2.36 0.34 1.33
CA GLY A 60 -2.95 1.07 2.44
C GLY A 60 -2.83 0.30 3.76
N SER A 61 -3.87 0.39 4.59
CA SER A 61 -3.83 -0.18 5.95
C SER A 61 -3.65 -1.70 5.99
N ILE A 62 -4.03 -2.44 4.95
CA ILE A 62 -3.79 -3.89 4.88
C ILE A 62 -2.30 -4.20 4.69
N ALA A 63 -1.61 -3.40 3.86
CA ALA A 63 -0.18 -3.54 3.62
C ALA A 63 0.66 -3.04 4.81
N ARG A 64 0.29 -1.90 5.38
CA ARG A 64 0.99 -1.26 6.51
C ARG A 64 0.68 -1.89 7.87
N GLY A 65 -0.53 -2.40 8.02
CA GLY A 65 -1.02 -3.05 9.24
C GLY A 65 -1.73 -2.13 10.21
N ASP A 66 -1.88 -0.83 9.93
CA ASP A 66 -2.62 0.14 10.77
C ASP A 66 -4.14 0.09 10.58
N VAL A 67 -4.70 -1.11 10.56
CA VAL A 67 -6.15 -1.33 10.32
C VAL A 67 -7.03 -0.79 11.44
N THR A 68 -8.27 -0.49 11.07
CA THR A 68 -9.39 -0.18 11.95
C THR A 68 -10.63 -0.91 11.46
N GLU A 69 -11.73 -0.93 12.22
CA GLU A 69 -13.00 -1.54 11.77
C GLU A 69 -13.56 -0.91 10.49
N LYS A 70 -13.10 0.30 10.13
CA LYS A 70 -13.46 1.01 8.90
C LYS A 70 -12.50 0.70 7.74
N SER A 71 -11.52 -0.18 7.92
CA SER A 71 -10.59 -0.55 6.86
C SER A 71 -11.27 -1.44 5.83
N ASP A 72 -11.03 -1.10 4.57
CA ASP A 72 -11.48 -1.85 3.40
C ASP A 72 -10.36 -2.80 2.93
N VAL A 73 -10.75 -3.88 2.24
CA VAL A 73 -9.85 -4.82 1.58
C VAL A 73 -9.91 -4.58 0.07
N ASP A 74 -8.97 -3.80 -0.42
CA ASP A 74 -8.83 -3.52 -1.85
C ASP A 74 -7.65 -4.32 -2.43
N VAL A 75 -7.97 -5.30 -3.26
CA VAL A 75 -6.98 -6.03 -4.07
C VAL A 75 -6.86 -5.34 -5.41
N PHE A 76 -5.67 -4.88 -5.74
CA PHE A 76 -5.38 -4.15 -6.97
C PHE A 76 -4.52 -4.98 -7.92
N ILE A 77 -4.90 -5.05 -9.19
CA ILE A 77 -4.11 -5.66 -10.26
C ILE A 77 -3.37 -4.53 -10.98
N PRO A 78 -2.04 -4.40 -10.85
CA PRO A 78 -1.32 -3.24 -11.39
C PRO A 78 -1.18 -3.24 -12.91
N ASN A 79 -1.17 -4.43 -13.52
CA ASN A 79 -1.16 -4.58 -14.97
C ASN A 79 -2.56 -4.34 -15.53
N GLN A 80 -2.70 -4.21 -16.85
CA GLN A 80 -4.01 -4.12 -17.51
C GLN A 80 -4.46 -5.55 -17.87
N PRO A 81 -5.26 -6.25 -17.03
CA PRO A 81 -5.74 -7.58 -17.36
C PRO A 81 -6.90 -7.51 -18.36
N SER A 82 -7.24 -8.66 -18.93
CA SER A 82 -8.57 -8.86 -19.51
C SER A 82 -9.59 -8.94 -18.37
N SER A 83 -10.63 -8.11 -18.40
CA SER A 83 -11.72 -8.15 -17.40
C SER A 83 -12.36 -9.53 -17.31
N PHE A 84 -12.53 -10.19 -18.45
CA PHE A 84 -13.05 -11.56 -18.54
C PHE A 84 -12.23 -12.57 -17.72
N LEU A 85 -10.91 -12.47 -17.76
CA LEU A 85 -10.05 -13.37 -16.97
C LEU A 85 -10.15 -13.11 -15.48
N VAL A 86 -10.30 -11.85 -15.07
CA VAL A 86 -10.51 -11.49 -13.65
C VAL A 86 -11.82 -12.09 -13.15
N GLU A 87 -12.91 -11.94 -13.91
CA GLU A 87 -14.22 -12.46 -13.52
C GLU A 87 -14.24 -13.98 -13.43
N ILE A 88 -13.66 -14.70 -14.40
CA ILE A 88 -13.53 -16.16 -14.35
C ILE A 88 -12.71 -16.60 -13.14
N ALA A 89 -11.63 -15.88 -12.81
CA ALA A 89 -10.79 -16.22 -11.67
C ALA A 89 -11.57 -16.16 -10.35
N LEU A 90 -12.38 -15.11 -10.18
CA LEU A 90 -13.23 -14.95 -9.01
C LEU A 90 -14.37 -15.98 -8.99
N GLU A 91 -15.04 -16.20 -10.12
CA GLU A 91 -16.13 -17.18 -10.25
C GLU A 91 -15.67 -18.59 -9.91
N LYS A 92 -14.54 -19.05 -10.48
CA LYS A 92 -13.99 -20.39 -10.21
C LYS A 92 -13.56 -20.58 -8.75
N ALA A 93 -13.25 -19.50 -8.04
CA ALA A 93 -12.93 -19.53 -6.61
C ALA A 93 -14.17 -19.42 -5.71
N GLY A 94 -15.37 -19.37 -6.29
CA GLY A 94 -16.63 -19.19 -5.57
C GLY A 94 -16.71 -17.84 -4.86
N ILE A 95 -16.06 -16.81 -5.41
CA ILE A 95 -16.08 -15.45 -4.88
C ILE A 95 -17.23 -14.69 -5.56
N PRO A 96 -18.21 -14.15 -4.81
CA PRO A 96 -19.33 -13.44 -5.41
C PRO A 96 -18.85 -12.11 -6.02
N MET A 97 -19.49 -11.72 -7.13
CA MET A 97 -19.24 -10.47 -7.84
C MET A 97 -20.51 -9.63 -7.85
N ASN A 98 -20.80 -9.00 -6.71
CA ASN A 98 -22.06 -8.31 -6.43
C ASN A 98 -22.26 -7.06 -7.29
N ARG A 99 -21.17 -6.35 -7.61
CA ARG A 99 -21.23 -5.12 -8.41
C ARG A 99 -20.02 -4.98 -9.31
N ARG A 100 -20.23 -4.37 -10.47
CA ARG A 100 -19.19 -3.95 -11.42
C ARG A 100 -19.30 -2.46 -11.62
N LEU A 101 -18.23 -1.73 -11.33
CA LEU A 101 -18.18 -0.27 -11.44
C LEU A 101 -16.99 0.11 -12.33
N ILE A 102 -17.15 1.23 -13.05
CA ILE A 102 -16.04 1.91 -13.72
C ILE A 102 -15.87 3.24 -13.01
N VAL A 103 -14.68 3.48 -12.48
CA VAL A 103 -14.34 4.68 -11.73
C VAL A 103 -13.24 5.45 -12.44
N GLN A 104 -13.44 6.75 -12.60
CA GLN A 104 -12.46 7.67 -13.15
C GLN A 104 -12.41 8.93 -12.30
N ALA A 105 -11.28 9.15 -11.61
CA ALA A 105 -11.13 10.29 -10.71
C ALA A 105 -11.03 11.63 -11.47
N THR A 106 -10.28 11.64 -12.57
CA THR A 106 -10.17 12.79 -13.48
C THR A 106 -10.07 12.28 -14.92
N PRO A 107 -10.50 13.05 -15.94
CA PRO A 107 -10.42 12.62 -17.35
C PRO A 107 -9.00 12.25 -17.80
N ALA A 108 -7.98 12.81 -17.15
CA ALA A 108 -6.59 12.55 -17.46
C ALA A 108 -6.06 11.21 -16.92
N TYR A 109 -6.72 10.64 -15.90
CA TYR A 109 -6.31 9.41 -15.22
C TYR A 109 -6.93 8.18 -15.87
N ALA A 110 -6.29 7.03 -15.68
CA ALA A 110 -6.78 5.76 -16.18
C ALA A 110 -8.13 5.42 -15.55
N MET A 111 -9.08 5.00 -16.38
CA MET A 111 -10.31 4.37 -15.89
C MET A 111 -9.95 3.05 -15.21
N LYS A 112 -10.56 2.80 -14.06
CA LYS A 112 -10.39 1.54 -13.32
C LYS A 112 -11.72 0.82 -13.24
N ALA A 113 -11.69 -0.48 -13.52
CA ALA A 113 -12.78 -1.36 -13.17
C ALA A 113 -12.66 -1.72 -11.68
N TYR A 114 -13.81 -1.82 -11.02
CA TYR A 114 -13.97 -2.32 -9.66
C TYR A 114 -15.01 -3.44 -9.70
N ILE A 115 -14.67 -4.58 -9.11
CA ILE A 115 -15.56 -5.69 -8.85
C ILE A 115 -15.74 -5.75 -7.34
N GLU A 116 -16.93 -5.39 -6.86
CA GLU A 116 -17.27 -5.45 -5.43
C GLU A 116 -17.72 -6.86 -5.06
N VAL A 117 -17.05 -7.43 -4.06
CA VAL A 117 -17.36 -8.75 -3.50
C VAL A 117 -18.33 -8.62 -2.32
N ASP A 118 -18.16 -7.57 -1.53
CA ASP A 118 -19.08 -7.08 -0.51
C ASP A 118 -18.79 -5.59 -0.21
N GLU A 119 -19.47 -5.02 0.77
CA GLU A 119 -19.41 -3.58 1.09
C GLU A 119 -17.99 -3.04 1.37
N LYS A 120 -17.07 -3.88 1.85
CA LYS A 120 -15.71 -3.47 2.23
C LYS A 120 -14.64 -4.25 1.49
N THR A 121 -14.97 -4.90 0.38
CA THR A 121 -14.01 -5.74 -0.33
C THR A 121 -14.19 -5.67 -1.82
N SER A 122 -13.11 -5.31 -2.49
CA SER A 122 -13.11 -5.10 -3.93
C SER A 122 -11.86 -5.64 -4.60
N VAL A 123 -12.01 -6.02 -5.87
CA VAL A 123 -10.88 -6.21 -6.80
C VAL A 123 -10.94 -5.09 -7.82
N SER A 124 -9.83 -4.35 -7.97
CA SER A 124 -9.76 -3.25 -8.92
C SER A 124 -8.57 -3.38 -9.87
N PHE A 125 -8.74 -2.87 -11.08
CA PHE A 125 -7.72 -2.97 -12.12
C PHE A 125 -7.90 -1.88 -13.18
N PRO A 126 -6.82 -1.41 -13.80
CA PRO A 126 -6.90 -0.40 -14.83
C PRO A 126 -7.43 -0.99 -16.14
N LEU A 127 -8.29 -0.23 -16.84
CA LEU A 127 -8.81 -0.56 -18.16
C LEU A 127 -7.93 -0.03 -19.31
N MET A 128 -6.89 0.71 -18.96
CA MET A 128 -5.90 1.28 -19.87
C MET A 128 -4.56 1.44 -19.15
N LYS A 129 -3.48 1.69 -19.88
CA LYS A 129 -2.17 1.91 -19.28
C LYS A 129 -2.21 3.09 -18.30
N MET A 130 -1.86 2.82 -17.04
CA MET A 130 -1.70 3.86 -16.03
C MET A 130 -0.46 4.71 -16.28
N ARG A 131 -0.54 5.98 -15.88
CA ARG A 131 0.65 6.84 -15.74
C ARG A 131 1.50 6.36 -14.57
N ARG A 132 2.78 6.72 -14.61
CA ARG A 132 3.74 6.40 -13.56
C ARG A 132 3.26 6.88 -12.18
N VAL A 133 2.78 8.11 -12.08
CA VAL A 133 2.27 8.71 -10.84
C VAL A 133 1.07 7.94 -10.25
N GLU A 134 0.19 7.40 -11.11
CA GLU A 134 -0.96 6.59 -10.65
C GLU A 134 -0.51 5.27 -10.04
N ARG A 135 0.55 4.67 -10.60
CA ARG A 135 1.15 3.45 -10.03
C ARG A 135 1.92 3.74 -8.75
N GLU A 136 2.64 4.86 -8.71
CA GLU A 136 3.43 5.29 -7.54
C GLU A 136 2.53 5.63 -6.34
N PHE A 137 1.29 6.04 -6.56
CA PHE A 137 0.31 6.26 -5.49
C PHE A 137 0.11 5.03 -4.59
N TYR A 138 0.06 3.83 -5.16
CA TYR A 138 -0.07 2.58 -4.40
C TYR A 138 1.17 2.29 -3.55
N LYS A 139 2.38 2.54 -4.10
CA LYS A 139 3.65 2.41 -3.36
C LYS A 139 3.74 3.42 -2.24
N PHE A 140 3.40 4.66 -2.52
CA PHE A 140 3.39 5.76 -1.55
C PHE A 140 2.48 5.46 -0.36
N GLY A 141 1.31 4.88 -0.62
CA GLY A 141 0.39 4.43 0.43
C GLY A 141 0.84 3.18 1.20
N GLY A 142 1.94 2.55 0.80
CA GLY A 142 2.37 1.23 1.25
C GLY A 142 1.62 0.12 0.50
N GLU A 143 2.36 -0.81 -0.10
CA GLU A 143 1.82 -1.95 -0.84
C GLU A 143 2.53 -3.25 -0.50
N THR A 144 1.86 -4.38 -0.74
CA THR A 144 2.47 -5.71 -0.62
C THR A 144 1.84 -6.70 -1.59
N THR A 145 2.63 -7.69 -2.00
CA THR A 145 2.19 -8.83 -2.82
C THR A 145 1.57 -9.93 -1.95
N LEU A 146 1.05 -10.97 -2.62
CA LEU A 146 0.54 -12.18 -1.98
C LEU A 146 1.60 -12.85 -1.09
N GLU A 147 2.82 -12.97 -1.59
CA GLU A 147 3.95 -13.56 -0.87
C GLU A 147 4.27 -12.74 0.38
N GLY A 148 4.26 -11.40 0.27
CA GLY A 148 4.47 -10.52 1.42
C GLY A 148 3.38 -10.67 2.48
N LEU A 149 2.11 -10.84 2.09
CA LEU A 149 1.03 -11.12 3.05
C LEU A 149 1.18 -12.48 3.72
N LYS A 150 1.53 -13.53 2.96
CA LYS A 150 1.77 -14.88 3.49
C LYS A 150 2.94 -14.94 4.46
N ALA A 151 3.96 -14.10 4.24
CA ALA A 151 5.08 -13.92 5.15
C ALA A 151 4.79 -12.95 6.32
N GLU A 152 3.52 -12.52 6.47
CA GLU A 152 3.05 -11.57 7.48
C GLU A 152 3.79 -10.22 7.47
N MET A 153 4.48 -9.88 6.37
CA MET A 153 5.24 -8.65 6.26
C MET A 153 4.32 -7.43 6.33
N ARG A 154 4.84 -6.35 6.91
CA ARG A 154 4.21 -5.03 6.91
C ARG A 154 5.18 -4.04 6.30
N PHE A 155 4.67 -3.17 5.44
CA PHE A 155 5.47 -2.21 4.70
C PHE A 155 5.11 -0.79 5.12
N PRO A 156 6.08 0.12 5.23
CA PRO A 156 5.78 1.52 5.52
C PRO A 156 4.98 2.16 4.39
N GLY A 157 4.28 3.24 4.71
CA GLY A 157 3.55 4.03 3.72
C GLY A 157 2.71 5.13 4.35
N VAL A 158 2.16 5.99 3.51
CA VAL A 158 1.41 7.17 3.96
C VAL A 158 -0.08 6.86 4.03
N ASP A 159 -0.71 7.22 5.14
CA ASP A 159 -2.16 7.09 5.31
C ASP A 159 -2.94 8.30 4.75
N LYS A 160 -4.27 8.24 4.83
CA LYS A 160 -5.16 9.30 4.33
C LYS A 160 -5.05 10.62 5.11
N ARG A 161 -4.41 10.60 6.29
CA ARG A 161 -4.16 11.77 7.16
C ARG A 161 -2.80 12.42 6.86
N LEU A 162 -2.08 11.93 5.85
CA LEU A 162 -0.71 12.34 5.53
C LEU A 162 0.26 12.02 6.69
N MET A 163 0.06 10.85 7.31
CA MET A 163 0.98 10.28 8.29
C MET A 163 1.78 9.17 7.64
N LEU A 164 3.11 9.23 7.71
CA LEU A 164 3.98 8.09 7.42
C LEU A 164 3.82 7.09 8.55
N ILE A 165 3.33 5.91 8.21
CA ILE A 165 3.15 4.78 9.12
C ILE A 165 4.34 3.84 8.93
N GLU A 166 5.10 3.63 10.00
CA GLU A 166 6.24 2.72 10.04
C GLU A 166 5.91 1.55 10.98
N PRO A 167 5.71 0.33 10.45
CA PRO A 167 5.39 -0.84 11.26
C PRO A 167 6.47 -1.14 12.30
N THR A 168 6.07 -1.44 13.53
CA THR A 168 6.95 -1.93 14.60
C THR A 168 6.44 -3.27 15.11
N GLU A 169 7.26 -4.05 15.82
CA GLU A 169 6.86 -5.37 16.37
C GLU A 169 5.57 -5.31 17.21
N ARG A 170 5.30 -4.18 17.88
CA ARG A 170 4.16 -4.01 18.79
C ARG A 170 3.00 -3.19 18.21
N GLY A 171 3.16 -2.61 17.03
CA GLY A 171 2.17 -1.77 16.37
C GLY A 171 2.80 -0.93 15.26
N HIS A 172 2.78 0.39 15.38
CA HIS A 172 3.43 1.29 14.41
C HIS A 172 3.92 2.60 15.04
N ARG A 173 4.84 3.27 14.36
CA ARG A 173 5.14 4.69 14.56
C ARG A 173 4.46 5.50 13.47
N GLU A 174 3.88 6.63 13.85
CA GLU A 174 3.29 7.57 12.90
C GLU A 174 3.94 8.95 13.04
N SER A 175 4.33 9.53 11.91
CA SER A 175 4.87 10.90 11.83
C SER A 175 4.24 11.64 10.67
N THR A 176 4.02 12.95 10.82
CA THR A 176 3.44 13.74 9.72
C THR A 176 4.45 13.92 8.61
N ILE A 177 3.99 13.82 7.36
CA ILE A 177 4.81 14.10 6.18
C ILE A 177 4.68 15.55 5.71
N VAL A 178 3.80 16.34 6.34
CA VAL A 178 3.56 17.74 5.96
C VAL A 178 4.81 18.57 6.24
N GLY A 179 5.34 19.22 5.21
CA GLY A 179 6.63 19.93 5.25
C GLY A 179 7.86 19.01 5.15
N TRP A 180 7.65 17.72 4.86
CA TRP A 180 8.68 16.69 4.69
C TRP A 180 8.39 15.78 3.48
N GLU A 181 7.53 16.24 2.55
CA GLU A 181 6.95 15.42 1.48
C GLU A 181 8.01 14.83 0.54
N GLU A 182 9.10 15.55 0.34
CA GLU A 182 10.24 15.16 -0.50
C GLU A 182 11.16 14.09 0.12
N HIS A 183 10.92 13.70 1.38
CA HIS A 183 11.71 12.71 2.12
C HIS A 183 11.02 11.34 2.24
N VAL A 184 9.88 11.15 1.56
CA VAL A 184 8.99 9.97 1.68
C VAL A 184 8.84 9.24 0.36
#